data_AF-R6MXY1-F1
#
_entry.id   AF-R6MXY1-F1
#
_cell.length_a   1.000
_cell.length_b   1.000
_cell.length_c   1.000
_cell.angle_alpha   90.00
_cell.angle_beta   90.00
_cell.angle_gamma   90.00
#
_symmetry.space_group_name_H-M   'P 1'
#
loop_
_entity.id
_entity.type
_entity.pdbx_description
1 polymer ?
#
loop_
_entity_poly.entity_id
_entity_poly.type
_entity_poly.pdbx_seq_one_letter_code
_entity_poly.pdbx_strand_id
1 'polypeptide(L)'
;MLRNESPLSYDEIYTDILASGNWRFSQKLRQYWTMIPPEKKYECFLEFYVTSEGRFNRNLVRWAKKYRPTDYLIDLPGEYIDKSTLEVYRASTLPPEYEFLIQNEPAWTLKKRVAEWFRDRAKLISVSRYIYKATINKDDIVAYTNCRKEYEVIQIGSVKDIQCIESPLDPKVRYLKKEISI
;
A
#
# COMPACT_ATOMS: atom_id res chain seq x y z
N MET A 1 7.38 -9.00 -44.06
CA MET A 1 8.43 -9.58 -43.17
C MET A 1 8.02 -9.28 -41.74
N LEU A 2 7.46 -10.27 -41.04
CA LEU A 2 7.28 -10.17 -39.59
C LEU A 2 8.68 -10.25 -38.98
N ARG A 3 9.11 -9.21 -38.27
CA ARG A 3 10.35 -9.30 -37.50
C ARG A 3 10.13 -10.35 -36.42
N ASN A 4 10.84 -11.47 -36.53
CA ASN A 4 11.10 -12.37 -35.41
C ASN A 4 12.04 -11.64 -34.45
N GLU A 5 11.54 -10.65 -33.72
CA GLU A 5 12.23 -10.15 -32.54
C GLU A 5 12.04 -11.23 -31.47
N SER A 6 13.15 -11.83 -31.02
CA SER A 6 13.15 -12.70 -29.86
C SER A 6 12.44 -11.99 -28.70
N PRO A 7 11.62 -12.68 -27.89
CA PRO A 7 11.01 -12.04 -26.74
C PRO A 7 12.10 -11.44 -25.84
N LEU A 8 11.86 -10.20 -25.37
CA LEU A 8 12.78 -9.52 -24.46
C LEU A 8 13.10 -10.42 -23.26
N SER A 9 14.37 -10.48 -22.89
CA SER A 9 14.82 -11.13 -21.66
C SER A 9 14.28 -10.39 -20.43
N TYR A 10 14.28 -11.07 -19.27
CA TYR A 10 13.89 -10.46 -18.01
C TYR A 10 14.76 -9.24 -17.66
N ASP A 11 16.07 -9.30 -17.92
CA ASP A 11 17.01 -8.22 -17.61
C ASP A 11 16.74 -6.98 -18.48
N GLU A 12 16.40 -7.16 -19.76
CA GLU A 12 15.98 -6.07 -20.64
C GLU A 12 14.67 -5.43 -20.17
N ILE A 13 13.69 -6.26 -19.78
CA ILE A 13 12.41 -5.79 -19.23
C ILE A 13 12.65 -4.99 -17.94
N TYR A 14 13.43 -5.54 -17.01
CA TYR A 14 13.73 -4.93 -15.73
C TYR A 14 14.46 -3.59 -15.90
N THR A 15 15.47 -3.56 -16.77
CA THR A 15 16.21 -2.34 -17.11
C THR A 15 15.31 -1.27 -17.73
N ASP A 16 14.38 -1.64 -18.62
CA ASP A 16 13.44 -0.67 -19.20
C ASP A 16 12.42 -0.13 -18.16
N ILE A 17 11.97 -0.97 -17.22
CA ILE A 17 11.11 -0.49 -16.12
C ILE A 17 11.90 0.51 -15.26
N LEU A 18 13.13 0.18 -14.86
CA LEU A 18 13.98 1.08 -14.08
C LEU A 18 14.23 2.41 -14.80
N ALA A 19 14.59 2.36 -16.08
CA ALA A 19 14.86 3.54 -16.91
C ALA A 19 13.64 4.45 -17.07
N SER A 20 12.42 3.94 -16.86
CA SER A 20 11.19 4.73 -16.98
C SER A 20 10.97 5.75 -15.87
N GLY A 21 11.72 5.63 -14.76
CA GLY A 21 11.58 6.46 -13.56
C GLY A 21 10.43 6.02 -12.65
N ASN A 22 10.60 6.24 -11.35
CA ASN A 22 9.73 5.72 -10.30
C ASN A 22 8.24 6.14 -10.38
N TRP A 23 7.94 7.25 -11.06
CA TRP A 23 6.57 7.70 -11.37
C TRP A 23 5.85 6.82 -12.41
N ARG A 24 6.59 6.07 -13.25
CA ARG A 24 6.08 5.24 -14.35
C ARG A 24 6.24 3.74 -14.14
N PHE A 25 6.88 3.31 -13.06
CA PHE A 25 7.07 1.90 -12.73
C PHE A 25 5.78 1.08 -12.84
N SER A 26 4.68 1.56 -12.27
CA SER A 26 3.41 0.84 -12.36
C SER A 26 2.88 0.69 -13.80
N GLN A 27 3.13 1.65 -14.68
CA GLN A 27 2.69 1.58 -16.07
C GLN A 27 3.52 0.57 -16.84
N LYS A 28 4.86 0.67 -16.73
CA LYS A 28 5.80 -0.23 -17.41
C LYS A 28 5.72 -1.66 -16.91
N LEU A 29 5.62 -1.86 -15.59
CA LEU A 29 5.42 -3.18 -15.01
C LEU A 29 4.13 -3.83 -15.53
N ARG A 30 3.04 -3.07 -15.68
CA ARG A 30 1.80 -3.58 -16.27
C ARG A 30 1.97 -3.98 -17.73
N GLN A 31 2.74 -3.22 -18.51
CA GLN A 31 3.02 -3.52 -19.91
C GLN A 31 3.73 -4.87 -20.06
N TYR A 32 4.72 -5.15 -19.19
CA TYR A 32 5.52 -6.38 -19.28
C TYR A 32 5.02 -7.54 -18.44
N TRP A 33 3.90 -7.40 -17.72
CA TRP A 33 3.45 -8.39 -16.74
C TRP A 33 3.31 -9.81 -17.29
N THR A 34 2.92 -9.96 -18.56
CA THR A 34 2.78 -11.26 -19.23
C THR A 34 4.11 -11.84 -19.71
N MET A 35 5.15 -11.02 -19.82
CA MET A 35 6.50 -11.40 -20.27
C MET A 35 7.44 -11.68 -19.09
N ILE A 36 7.17 -11.13 -17.90
CA ILE A 36 7.95 -11.41 -16.70
C ILE A 36 7.76 -12.89 -16.30
N PRO A 37 8.84 -13.65 -16.03
CA PRO A 37 8.77 -15.02 -15.55
C PRO A 37 7.96 -15.14 -14.25
N PRO A 38 7.07 -16.14 -14.09
CA PRO A 38 6.23 -16.30 -12.90
C PRO A 38 6.95 -16.15 -11.55
N GLU A 39 8.13 -16.75 -11.43
CA GLU A 39 8.99 -16.75 -10.25
C GLU A 39 9.57 -15.37 -9.91
N LYS A 40 9.63 -14.46 -10.89
CA LYS A 40 10.10 -13.08 -10.72
C LYS A 40 8.99 -12.07 -10.48
N LYS A 41 7.73 -12.43 -10.70
CA LYS A 41 6.60 -11.48 -10.64
C LYS A 41 6.41 -10.84 -9.28
N TYR A 42 6.54 -11.62 -8.20
CA TYR A 42 6.31 -11.11 -6.85
C TYR A 42 7.42 -10.17 -6.39
N GLU A 43 8.68 -10.60 -6.53
CA GLU A 43 9.87 -9.79 -6.21
C GLU A 43 9.84 -8.46 -6.98
N CYS A 44 9.67 -8.54 -8.30
CA CYS A 44 9.57 -7.39 -9.20
C CYS A 44 8.39 -6.46 -8.82
N PHE A 45 7.21 -7.03 -8.50
CA PHE A 45 6.08 -6.25 -8.02
C PHE A 45 6.42 -5.48 -6.74
N LEU A 46 6.97 -6.17 -5.74
CA LEU A 46 7.19 -5.59 -4.42
C LEU A 46 8.23 -4.47 -4.50
N GLU A 47 9.34 -4.71 -5.20
CA GLU A 47 10.40 -3.74 -5.41
C GLU A 47 9.86 -2.46 -6.06
N PHE A 48 9.14 -2.58 -7.18
CA PHE A 48 8.60 -1.42 -7.89
C PHE A 48 7.45 -0.76 -7.14
N TYR A 49 6.67 -1.50 -6.35
CA TYR A 49 5.63 -0.93 -5.49
C TYR A 49 6.27 -0.04 -4.42
N VAL A 50 7.25 -0.55 -3.66
CA VAL A 50 7.84 0.19 -2.53
C VAL A 50 8.80 1.30 -2.96
N THR A 51 9.20 1.35 -4.22
CA THR A 51 10.06 2.42 -4.76
C THR A 51 9.30 3.42 -5.62
N SER A 52 8.03 3.16 -5.95
CA SER A 52 7.23 4.10 -6.75
C SER A 52 6.85 5.35 -5.95
N GLU A 53 6.89 6.49 -6.65
CA GLU A 53 6.33 7.77 -6.15
C GLU A 53 4.94 8.06 -6.75
N GLY A 54 4.55 7.30 -7.77
CA GLY A 54 3.28 7.46 -8.47
C GLY A 54 2.15 6.63 -7.89
N ARG A 55 0.95 6.80 -8.44
CA ARG A 55 -0.18 5.90 -8.15
C ARG A 55 0.12 4.52 -8.71
N PHE A 56 0.12 3.51 -7.84
CA PHE A 56 0.31 2.13 -8.26
C PHE A 56 -1.00 1.49 -8.73
N ASN A 57 -0.93 0.72 -9.81
CA ASN A 57 -2.09 0.07 -10.42
C ASN A 57 -2.60 -1.05 -9.51
N ARG A 58 -3.86 -0.93 -9.06
CA ARG A 58 -4.50 -1.90 -8.15
C ARG A 58 -4.60 -3.31 -8.72
N ASN A 59 -4.65 -3.48 -10.05
CA ASN A 59 -4.67 -4.81 -10.65
C ASN A 59 -3.33 -5.52 -10.52
N LEU A 60 -2.20 -4.80 -10.60
CA LEU A 60 -0.88 -5.40 -10.33
C LEU A 60 -0.81 -5.94 -8.89
N VAL A 61 -1.31 -5.16 -7.91
CA VAL A 61 -1.40 -5.60 -6.51
C VAL A 61 -2.25 -6.88 -6.40
N ARG A 62 -3.43 -6.93 -7.04
CA ARG A 62 -4.27 -8.13 -7.05
C ARG A 62 -3.58 -9.33 -7.69
N TRP A 63 -2.90 -9.13 -8.83
CA TRP A 63 -2.25 -10.20 -9.57
C TRP A 63 -1.04 -10.76 -8.83
N ALA A 64 -0.30 -9.92 -8.10
CA ALA A 64 0.86 -10.34 -7.33
C ALA A 64 0.54 -11.38 -6.25
N LYS A 65 -0.68 -11.37 -5.68
CA LYS A 65 -1.13 -12.35 -4.66
C LYS A 65 -0.93 -13.81 -5.10
N LYS A 66 -1.11 -14.10 -6.39
CA LYS A 66 -0.95 -15.46 -6.95
C LYS A 66 0.51 -15.95 -6.93
N TYR A 67 1.47 -15.03 -6.98
CA TYR A 67 2.90 -15.33 -7.13
C TYR A 67 3.68 -15.18 -5.82
N ARG A 68 2.97 -15.02 -4.68
CA ARG A 68 3.60 -14.95 -3.36
C ARG A 68 4.49 -16.16 -3.12
N PRO A 69 5.72 -16.00 -2.63
CA PRO A 69 6.50 -17.11 -2.12
C PRO A 69 5.83 -17.64 -0.83
N THR A 70 6.18 -18.86 -0.41
CA THR A 70 5.60 -19.50 0.79
C THR A 70 5.84 -18.67 2.06
N ASP A 71 6.94 -17.94 2.11
CA ASP A 71 7.42 -17.12 3.23
C ASP A 71 7.18 -15.62 3.01
N TYR A 72 6.19 -15.22 2.19
CA TYR A 72 5.89 -13.81 1.88
C TYR A 72 5.60 -12.88 3.07
N LEU A 73 5.41 -13.44 4.28
CA LEU A 73 5.21 -12.72 5.55
C LEU A 73 6.36 -12.93 6.55
N ILE A 74 7.53 -13.41 6.10
CA ILE A 74 8.68 -13.70 6.96
C ILE A 74 9.11 -12.51 7.82
N ASP A 75 8.93 -11.29 7.31
CA ASP A 75 9.31 -10.06 8.00
C ASP A 75 8.27 -9.57 9.01
N LEU A 76 7.14 -10.26 9.18
CA LEU A 76 6.14 -9.87 10.18
C LEU A 76 6.78 -9.86 11.58
N PRO A 77 6.52 -8.82 12.41
CA PRO A 77 7.01 -8.81 13.78
C PRO A 77 6.48 -10.01 14.57
N GLY A 78 7.30 -10.55 15.47
CA GLY A 78 7.02 -11.80 16.20
C GLY A 78 5.64 -11.86 16.87
N GLU A 79 5.17 -10.74 17.41
CA GLU A 79 3.85 -10.60 18.05
C GLU A 79 2.64 -10.82 17.12
N TYR A 80 2.88 -10.95 15.80
CA TYR A 80 1.87 -11.23 14.80
C TYR A 80 2.01 -12.62 14.18
N ILE A 81 3.10 -13.37 14.40
CA ILE A 81 3.38 -14.64 13.70
C ILE A 81 2.30 -15.70 13.95
N ASP A 82 1.80 -15.81 15.17
CA ASP A 82 0.80 -16.85 15.51
C ASP A 82 -0.65 -16.41 15.29
N LYS A 83 -0.87 -15.17 14.83
CA LYS A 83 -2.22 -14.62 14.59
C LYS A 83 -2.67 -14.95 13.18
N SER A 84 -3.85 -15.54 13.01
CA SER A 84 -4.48 -15.73 11.69
C SER A 84 -5.06 -14.43 11.13
N THR A 85 -5.53 -13.56 12.01
CA THR A 85 -6.13 -12.25 11.68
C THR A 85 -5.34 -11.13 12.34
N LEU A 86 -5.07 -10.07 11.59
CA LEU A 86 -4.34 -8.89 12.04
C LEU A 86 -5.26 -7.69 12.14
N GLU A 87 -5.05 -6.87 13.17
CA GLU A 87 -5.62 -5.53 13.25
C GLU A 87 -4.70 -4.57 12.47
N VAL A 88 -5.31 -3.74 11.62
CA VAL A 88 -4.60 -2.79 10.76
C VAL A 88 -5.26 -1.42 10.82
N TYR A 89 -4.48 -0.40 10.47
CA TYR A 89 -4.86 1.00 10.54
C TYR A 89 -4.55 1.72 9.23
N ARG A 90 -5.28 2.78 8.94
CA ARG A 90 -5.03 3.63 7.76
C ARG A 90 -5.47 5.06 7.98
N ALA A 91 -4.68 6.01 7.49
CA ALA A 91 -5.14 7.37 7.28
C ALA A 91 -5.67 7.54 5.86
N SER A 92 -6.92 7.98 5.72
CA SER A 92 -7.55 8.22 4.42
C SER A 92 -8.18 9.61 4.34
N THR A 93 -8.21 10.20 3.15
CA THR A 93 -8.95 11.44 2.88
C THR A 93 -10.44 11.18 2.68
N LEU A 94 -10.82 9.93 2.46
CA LEU A 94 -12.20 9.54 2.22
C LEU A 94 -12.95 9.49 3.56
N PRO A 95 -14.15 10.08 3.62
CA PRO A 95 -15.01 9.97 4.80
C PRO A 95 -15.74 8.61 4.87
N PRO A 96 -16.32 8.24 6.04
CA PRO A 96 -16.82 6.88 6.31
C PRO A 96 -17.88 6.37 5.34
N GLU A 97 -18.67 7.25 4.71
CA GLU A 97 -19.67 6.90 3.70
C GLU A 97 -19.08 6.25 2.43
N TYR A 98 -17.76 6.33 2.23
CA TYR A 98 -17.06 5.66 1.13
C TYR A 98 -16.30 4.41 1.58
N GLU A 99 -16.87 3.63 2.51
CA GLU A 99 -16.26 2.40 3.06
C GLU A 99 -15.72 1.47 1.97
N PHE A 100 -16.47 1.25 0.88
CA PHE A 100 -16.03 0.43 -0.25
C PHE A 100 -14.73 0.93 -0.90
N LEU A 101 -14.57 2.25 -1.02
CA LEU A 101 -13.35 2.84 -1.58
C LEU A 101 -12.18 2.70 -0.61
N ILE A 102 -12.42 2.90 0.70
CA ILE A 102 -11.44 2.72 1.78
C ILE A 102 -10.94 1.27 1.83
N GLN A 103 -11.86 0.31 1.73
CA GLN A 103 -11.56 -1.13 1.66
C GLN A 103 -10.61 -1.47 0.50
N ASN A 104 -10.72 -0.75 -0.61
CA ASN A 104 -9.89 -0.94 -1.81
C ASN A 104 -8.58 -0.15 -1.81
N GLU A 105 -8.25 0.57 -0.73
CA GLU A 105 -6.96 1.25 -0.62
C GLU A 105 -5.85 0.28 -0.19
N PRO A 106 -4.72 0.22 -0.93
CA PRO A 106 -3.80 -0.89 -0.77
C PRO A 106 -2.99 -0.89 0.51
N ALA A 107 -2.51 0.28 0.92
CA ALA A 107 -1.56 0.43 2.01
C ALA A 107 -2.29 0.56 3.35
N TRP A 108 -2.22 -0.46 4.20
CA TRP A 108 -2.60 -0.38 5.60
C TRP A 108 -1.35 -0.55 6.47
N THR A 109 -1.42 -0.24 7.76
CA THR A 109 -0.28 -0.41 8.69
C THR A 109 -0.68 -1.20 9.92
N LEU A 110 0.23 -2.01 10.46
CA LEU A 110 0.03 -2.70 11.75
C LEU A 110 0.07 -1.76 12.95
N LYS A 111 0.46 -0.48 12.78
CA LYS A 111 0.71 0.45 13.88
C LYS A 111 -0.15 1.70 13.75
N LYS A 112 -1.09 1.90 14.68
CA LYS A 112 -1.93 3.12 14.77
C LYS A 112 -1.12 4.42 14.66
N ARG A 113 0.01 4.50 15.39
CA ARG A 113 0.92 5.66 15.36
C ARG A 113 1.44 6.02 13.96
N VAL A 114 1.60 5.04 13.07
CA VAL A 114 2.04 5.28 11.70
C VAL A 114 0.90 5.92 10.90
N ALA A 115 -0.34 5.43 11.06
CA ALA A 115 -1.51 6.07 10.46
C ALA A 115 -1.70 7.51 10.97
N GLU A 116 -1.55 7.74 12.27
CA GLU A 116 -1.59 9.09 12.87
C GLU A 116 -0.52 10.01 12.27
N TRP A 117 0.71 9.52 12.11
CA TRP A 117 1.79 10.27 11.46
C TRP A 117 1.45 10.66 10.02
N PHE A 118 0.87 9.75 9.23
CA PHE A 118 0.42 10.05 7.86
C PHE A 118 -0.69 11.10 7.82
N ARG A 119 -1.65 11.07 8.77
CA ARG A 119 -2.65 12.12 8.92
C ARG A 119 -1.99 13.45 9.26
N ASP A 120 -1.06 13.46 10.22
CA ASP A 120 -0.46 14.70 10.70
C ASP A 120 0.50 15.32 9.69
N ARG A 121 1.21 14.50 8.90
CA ARG A 121 1.99 14.95 7.74
C ARG A 121 1.11 15.57 6.66
N ALA A 122 -0.08 15.02 6.42
CA ALA A 122 -1.02 15.57 5.45
C ALA A 122 -1.54 16.97 5.84
N LYS A 123 -1.56 17.30 7.14
CA LYS A 123 -1.88 18.67 7.61
C LYS A 123 -0.86 19.71 7.14
N LEU A 124 0.39 19.33 6.90
CA LEU A 124 1.41 20.24 6.35
C LEU A 124 1.07 20.72 4.94
N ILE A 125 0.19 20.00 4.24
CA ILE A 125 -0.32 20.34 2.91
C ILE A 125 -1.83 20.57 2.92
N SER A 126 -2.40 20.92 4.09
CA SER A 126 -3.83 21.23 4.28
C SER A 126 -4.80 20.12 3.87
N VAL A 127 -4.37 18.87 3.91
CA VAL A 127 -5.22 17.70 3.63
C VAL A 127 -5.67 17.05 4.94
N SER A 128 -6.97 17.11 5.18
CA SER A 128 -7.64 16.41 6.29
C SER A 128 -7.74 14.91 6.02
N ARG A 129 -7.44 14.09 7.04
CA ARG A 129 -7.56 12.63 6.96
C ARG A 129 -8.26 12.05 8.19
N TYR A 130 -9.12 11.07 7.94
CA TYR A 130 -9.72 10.16 8.91
C TYR A 130 -8.71 9.07 9.28
N ILE A 131 -8.82 8.51 10.48
CA ILE A 131 -8.12 7.27 10.86
C ILE A 131 -9.13 6.14 10.92
N TYR A 132 -8.83 5.08 10.18
CA TYR A 132 -9.58 3.84 10.18
C TYR A 132 -8.80 2.74 10.90
N LYS A 133 -9.56 1.87 11.55
CA LYS A 133 -9.14 0.57 12.06
C LYS A 133 -9.91 -0.52 11.30
N ALA A 134 -9.28 -1.65 11.01
CA ALA A 134 -9.91 -2.78 10.35
C ALA A 134 -9.21 -4.10 10.74
N THR A 135 -9.77 -5.22 10.30
CA THR A 135 -9.18 -6.56 10.44
C THR A 135 -8.82 -7.12 9.06
N ILE A 136 -7.79 -7.97 8.98
CA ILE A 136 -7.43 -8.69 7.74
C ILE A 136 -6.90 -10.08 8.06
N ASN A 137 -7.37 -11.09 7.34
CA ASN A 137 -6.79 -12.43 7.40
C ASN A 137 -5.41 -12.44 6.71
N LYS A 138 -4.40 -13.10 7.30
CA LYS A 138 -3.07 -13.19 6.71
C LYS A 138 -3.05 -13.76 5.30
N ASP A 139 -3.91 -14.74 5.01
CA ASP A 139 -4.01 -15.35 3.70
C ASP A 139 -4.45 -14.36 2.62
N ASP A 140 -5.08 -13.26 3.05
CA ASP A 140 -5.52 -12.18 2.19
C ASP A 140 -4.50 -11.06 1.96
N ILE A 141 -3.43 -11.01 2.75
CA ILE A 141 -2.36 -10.04 2.59
C ILE A 141 -1.61 -10.33 1.28
N VAL A 142 -1.48 -9.32 0.42
CA VAL A 142 -0.68 -9.45 -0.81
C VAL A 142 0.80 -9.47 -0.47
N ALA A 143 1.25 -8.53 0.36
CA ALA A 143 2.63 -8.43 0.81
C ALA A 143 2.70 -7.68 2.15
N TYR A 144 3.78 -7.89 2.89
CA TYR A 144 4.15 -7.07 4.04
C TYR A 144 5.53 -6.43 3.76
N THR A 145 5.71 -5.18 4.17
CA THR A 145 7.02 -4.53 4.13
C THR A 145 7.22 -3.57 5.29
N ASN A 146 8.45 -3.51 5.78
CA ASN A 146 8.85 -2.54 6.80
C ASN A 146 10.07 -1.73 6.39
N CYS A 147 10.42 -1.68 5.10
CA CYS A 147 11.63 -1.01 4.61
C CYS A 147 11.67 0.49 4.95
N ARG A 148 10.50 1.12 5.11
CA ARG A 148 10.33 2.54 5.50
C ARG A 148 9.94 2.73 6.97
N LYS A 149 9.99 1.69 7.80
CA LYS A 149 9.50 1.66 9.20
C LYS A 149 7.99 1.95 9.33
N GLU A 150 7.23 1.65 8.28
CA GLU A 150 5.79 1.91 8.19
C GLU A 150 4.92 0.69 8.56
N TYR A 151 5.52 -0.50 8.72
CA TYR A 151 4.81 -1.76 9.00
C TYR A 151 3.64 -1.98 8.04
N GLU A 152 3.90 -1.78 6.74
CA GLU A 152 2.88 -1.73 5.70
C GLU A 152 2.36 -3.13 5.38
N VAL A 153 1.05 -3.28 5.44
CA VAL A 153 0.27 -4.42 4.98
C VAL A 153 -0.38 -4.02 3.66
N ILE A 154 0.05 -4.65 2.57
CA ILE A 154 -0.44 -4.41 1.23
C ILE A 154 -1.58 -5.39 0.94
N GLN A 155 -2.74 -4.87 0.56
CA GLN A 155 -3.95 -5.65 0.29
C GLN A 155 -4.79 -5.00 -0.81
N ILE A 156 -5.87 -5.62 -1.29
CA ILE A 156 -6.93 -4.90 -2.02
C ILE A 156 -8.27 -5.56 -1.72
N GLY A 157 -9.21 -4.82 -1.13
CA GLY A 157 -10.60 -5.26 -0.97
C GLY A 157 -10.81 -6.32 0.12
N SER A 158 -9.78 -6.66 0.89
CA SER A 158 -9.77 -7.79 1.81
C SER A 158 -9.97 -7.41 3.27
N VAL A 159 -9.68 -6.17 3.66
CA VAL A 159 -9.94 -5.69 5.02
C VAL A 159 -11.44 -5.74 5.35
N LYS A 160 -11.77 -6.06 6.59
CA LYS A 160 -13.12 -6.20 7.14
C LYS A 160 -13.27 -5.35 8.41
N ASP A 161 -14.51 -5.24 8.89
CA ASP A 161 -14.85 -4.54 10.13
C ASP A 161 -14.26 -3.13 10.19
N ILE A 162 -14.38 -2.38 9.08
CA ILE A 162 -13.78 -1.06 8.96
C ILE A 162 -14.51 -0.09 9.89
N GLN A 163 -13.76 0.51 10.81
CA GLN A 163 -14.27 1.47 11.79
C GLN A 163 -13.48 2.77 11.66
N CYS A 164 -14.19 3.88 11.46
CA CYS A 164 -13.61 5.21 11.63
C CYS A 164 -13.42 5.47 13.12
N ILE A 165 -12.16 5.53 13.57
CA ILE A 165 -11.85 5.75 14.99
C ILE A 165 -11.52 7.21 15.29
N GLU A 166 -11.10 7.98 14.29
CA GLU A 166 -10.84 9.42 14.45
C GLU A 166 -11.23 10.18 13.17
N SER A 167 -12.08 11.19 13.32
CA SER A 167 -12.39 12.14 12.24
C SER A 167 -11.29 13.20 12.10
N PRO A 168 -11.15 13.84 10.92
CA PRO A 168 -10.30 14.99 10.79
C PRO A 168 -10.72 16.07 11.78
N LEU A 169 -9.74 16.70 12.42
CA LEU A 169 -9.99 17.92 13.16
C LEU A 169 -10.50 18.97 12.17
N ASP A 170 -11.63 19.59 12.44
CA ASP A 170 -12.13 20.72 11.67
C ASP A 170 -11.00 21.76 11.52
N PRO A 171 -10.65 22.19 10.28
CA PRO A 171 -9.63 23.21 10.05
C PRO A 171 -9.82 24.47 10.92
N LYS A 172 -11.06 24.78 11.33
CA LYS A 172 -11.39 25.94 12.17
C LYS A 172 -10.99 25.79 13.65
N VAL A 173 -10.77 24.58 14.15
CA VAL A 173 -10.56 24.33 15.60
C VAL A 173 -9.13 24.66 16.07
N ARG A 174 -8.20 24.96 15.16
CA ARG A 174 -6.81 25.33 15.54
C ARG A 174 -6.60 26.79 15.94
N TYR A 175 -7.54 27.69 15.68
CA TYR A 175 -7.42 29.09 16.11
C TYR A 175 -8.05 29.38 17.49
N LEU A 176 -8.78 28.44 18.08
CA LEU A 176 -9.49 28.64 19.35
C LEU A 176 -8.78 28.04 20.59
N LYS A 177 -7.58 27.48 20.45
CA LYS A 177 -6.81 26.94 21.60
C LYS A 177 -5.59 27.78 21.99
N LYS A 178 -5.52 29.05 21.56
CA LYS A 178 -4.48 30.00 22.01
C LYS A 178 -5.00 31.16 22.87
N GLU A 179 -6.29 31.24 23.11
CA GLU A 179 -6.87 32.15 24.10
C GLU A 179 -7.60 31.29 25.13
N ILE A 180 -6.94 31.12 26.27
CA ILE A 180 -7.44 30.92 27.65
C ILE A 180 -6.23 30.32 28.37
N SER A 181 -5.32 31.21 28.72
CA SER A 181 -4.52 31.09 29.94
C SER A 181 -4.91 32.33 30.74
N ILE A 182 -5.60 32.08 31.85
CA ILE A 182 -5.94 33.07 32.87
C ILE A 182 -4.64 33.49 33.56
#